data_AF-A0A085MPH9-F1
#
_entry.id   AF-A0A085MPH9-F1
#
_cell.length_a   1.000
_cell.length_b   1.000
_cell.length_c   1.000
_cell.angle_alpha   90.00
_cell.angle_beta   90.00
_cell.angle_gamma   90.00
#
_symmetry.space_group_name_H-M   'P 1'
#
loop_
_entity.id
_entity.type
_entity.pdbx_description
1 polymer ?
#
loop_
_entity_poly.entity_id
_entity_poly.type
_entity_poly.pdbx_seq_one_letter_code
_entity_poly.pdbx_strand_id
1 'polypeptide(L)' 'MANGAPFERHSELNCEQCLKRCEEKRAPGGRYECLSVVYDYVRSVCDLYSVTGNTWPQCLASMKGYVYF' A
#
# COMPACT_ATOMS: atom_id res chain seq x y z
N MET A 1 -19.57 -5.27 0.65
CA MET A 1 -18.20 -5.35 1.18
C MET A 1 -17.38 -4.33 0.40
N ALA A 2 -16.79 -3.34 1.09
CA ALA A 2 -16.02 -2.27 0.45
C ALA A 2 -14.53 -2.53 0.70
N ASN A 3 -13.74 -2.69 -0.36
CA ASN A 3 -12.28 -2.69 -0.25
C ASN A 3 -11.85 -1.37 0.40
N GLY A 4 -10.92 -1.41 1.35
CA GLY A 4 -10.35 -0.18 1.91
C GLY A 4 -9.81 0.70 0.79
N ALA A 5 -10.15 1.98 0.78
CA ALA A 5 -9.57 2.93 -0.18
C ALA A 5 -8.15 3.28 0.29
N PRO A 6 -7.14 3.29 -0.60
CA PRO A 6 -5.83 3.81 -0.23
C PRO A 6 -5.97 5.29 0.12
N PHE A 7 -5.28 5.73 1.16
CA PHE A 7 -5.28 7.14 1.53
C PHE A 7 -4.29 7.93 0.66
N GLU A 8 -3.31 7.26 0.06
CA GLU A 8 -2.30 7.87 -0.80
C GLU A 8 -1.91 6.92 -1.94
N ARG A 9 -1.81 7.47 -3.15
CA ARG A 9 -1.43 6.75 -4.37
C ARG A 9 -0.30 7.50 -5.06
N HIS A 10 0.78 6.80 -5.39
CA HIS A 10 1.89 7.31 -6.21
C HIS A 10 2.02 6.49 -7.50
N SER A 11 2.37 7.16 -8.57
CA SER A 11 2.85 6.56 -9.81
C SER A 11 4.37 6.73 -9.90
N GLU A 12 5.04 5.87 -10.68
CA GLU A 12 6.47 5.98 -11.01
C GLU A 12 7.45 5.71 -9.84
N LEU A 13 6.97 5.11 -8.74
CA LEU A 13 7.84 4.55 -7.71
C LEU A 13 8.12 3.07 -7.99
N ASN A 14 9.27 2.55 -7.57
CA ASN A 14 9.52 1.11 -7.50
C ASN A 14 9.07 0.51 -6.14
N CYS A 15 9.04 -0.82 -5.99
CA CYS A 15 8.53 -1.42 -4.73
C CYS A 15 9.32 -0.98 -3.49
N GLU A 16 10.65 -0.84 -3.59
CA GLU A 16 11.48 -0.42 -2.45
C GLU A 16 11.19 1.03 -2.03
N GLN A 17 11.04 1.93 -2.99
CA GLN A 17 10.64 3.31 -2.76
C GLN A 17 9.23 3.40 -2.16
N CYS A 18 8.33 2.55 -2.64
CA CYS A 18 6.95 2.44 -2.14
C CYS A 18 6.94 1.99 -0.67
N LEU A 19 7.74 0.98 -0.33
CA LEU A 19 7.90 0.49 1.04
C LEU A 19 8.49 1.57 1.96
N LYS A 20 9.59 2.20 1.54
CA LYS A 20 10.24 3.27 2.30
C LYS A 20 9.28 4.43 2.60
N ARG A 21 8.44 4.81 1.63
CA ARG A 21 7.41 5.84 1.80
C ARG A 21 6.39 5.47 2.88
N CYS A 22 6.02 4.18 2.95
CA CYS A 22 5.12 3.68 3.99
C CYS A 22 5.79 3.75 5.37
N GLU A 23 7.06 3.35 5.48
CA GLU A 23 7.82 3.44 6.73
C GLU A 23 7.97 4.88 7.23
N GLU A 24 8.26 5.83 6.33
CA GLU A 24 8.32 7.27 6.65
C GLU A 24 6.99 7.82 7.18
N LYS A 25 5.87 7.20 6.78
CA LYS A 25 4.51 7.56 7.21
C LYS A 25 4.01 6.71 8.38
N ARG A 26 4.83 5.83 8.93
CA ARG A 26 4.52 5.03 10.12
C ARG A 26 4.79 5.84 11.39
N ALA A 27 4.13 6.99 11.51
CA ALA A 27 4.21 7.85 12.68
C ALA A 27 3.11 7.48 13.67
N PRO A 28 3.45 7.02 14.89
CA PRO A 28 2.45 6.62 15.89
C PRO A 28 1.51 7.78 16.21
N GLY A 29 0.20 7.58 16.02
CA GLY A 29 -0.84 8.56 16.35
C GLY A 29 -1.22 9.54 15.22
N GLY A 30 -0.68 9.37 14.01
CA GLY A 30 -1.13 10.11 12.82
C GLY A 30 -2.48 9.60 12.28
N ARG A 31 -3.36 10.49 11.81
CA ARG A 31 -4.64 10.10 11.16
C ARG A 31 -4.47 9.26 9.87
N TYR A 32 -3.26 9.23 9.32
CA TYR A 32 -2.91 8.51 8.09
C TYR A 32 -1.59 7.76 8.28
N GLU A 33 -1.46 7.04 9.39
CA GLU A 33 -0.35 6.13 9.59
C GLU A 33 -0.38 5.05 8.51
N CYS A 34 0.74 4.83 7.82
CA CYS A 34 0.82 3.73 6.86
C CYS A 34 0.99 2.39 7.59
N LEU A 35 -0.02 1.53 7.48
CA LEU A 35 -0.05 0.21 8.11
C LEU A 35 0.17 -0.92 7.10
N SER A 36 -0.19 -0.71 5.83
CA SER A 36 0.13 -1.61 4.73
C SER A 36 0.29 -0.85 3.42
N VAL A 37 0.93 -1.50 2.45
CA VAL A 37 1.19 -0.95 1.12
C VAL A 37 0.97 -2.02 0.06
N VAL A 38 0.45 -1.62 -1.10
CA VAL A 38 0.31 -2.48 -2.29
C VAL A 38 1.07 -1.81 -3.43
N TYR A 39 1.92 -2.57 -4.11
CA TYR A 39 2.61 -2.11 -5.30
C TYR A 39 2.17 -2.93 -6.52
N ASP A 40 1.51 -2.30 -7.49
CA ASP A 40 1.13 -2.87 -8.77
C ASP A 40 2.26 -2.66 -9.78
N TYR A 41 3.02 -3.72 -10.06
CA TYR A 41 4.11 -3.72 -11.05
C TYR A 41 3.64 -3.48 -12.49
N VAL A 42 2.39 -3.83 -12.83
CA VAL A 42 1.85 -3.67 -14.19
C VAL A 42 1.58 -2.19 -14.47
N ARG A 43 1.08 -1.47 -13.46
CA ARG A 43 0.75 -0.05 -13.57
C ARG A 43 1.83 0.86 -13.01
N SER A 44 2.85 0.30 -12.35
CA SER A 44 3.84 1.03 -11.56
C SER A 44 3.17 1.99 -10.56
N VAL A 45 2.15 1.48 -9.86
CA VAL A 45 1.33 2.24 -8.90
C VAL A 45 1.58 1.72 -7.50
N CYS A 46 1.80 2.64 -6.57
CA CYS A 46 2.02 2.41 -5.16
C CYS A 46 0.84 2.96 -4.36
N ASP A 47 0.11 2.10 -3.66
CA ASP A 47 -1.06 2.44 -2.87
C ASP A 47 -0.77 2.20 -1.37
N LEU A 48 -0.90 3.25 -0.55
CA LEU A 48 -0.69 3.21 0.89
C LEU A 48 -2.03 3.17 1.62
N TYR A 49 -2.09 2.34 2.66
CA TYR A 49 -3.30 2.08 3.44
C TYR A 49 -3.07 2.32 4.92
N SER A 50 -4.05 2.95 5.57
CA SER A 50 -4.08 3.22 7.01
C SER A 50 -4.87 2.17 7.76
N VAL A 51 -5.05 1.01 7.13
CA VAL A 51 -5.69 -0.17 7.69
C VAL A 51 -4.72 -1.33 7.56
N THR A 52 -4.68 -2.18 8.57
CA THR A 52 -3.97 -3.45 8.50
C THR A 52 -4.81 -4.43 7.68
N GLY A 53 -4.60 -4.50 6.37
CA GLY A 53 -5.12 -5.58 5.51
C GLY A 53 -4.41 -6.93 5.75
N ASN A 54 -4.14 -7.24 7.02
CA ASN A 54 -3.46 -8.44 7.57
C ASN A 54 -1.90 -8.51 7.56
N THR A 55 -1.21 -7.35 7.68
CA THR A 55 0.22 -7.14 8.08
C THR A 55 1.38 -7.39 7.07
N TRP A 56 2.58 -6.89 7.42
CA TRP A 56 3.66 -6.22 6.62
C TRP A 56 4.79 -7.14 6.04
N PRO A 57 5.51 -6.80 4.91
CA PRO A 57 5.22 -5.86 3.81
C PRO A 57 4.96 -6.59 2.47
N GLN A 58 3.80 -6.37 1.84
CA GLN A 58 3.42 -7.19 0.67
C GLN A 58 3.71 -6.46 -0.65
N CYS A 59 4.84 -6.74 -1.32
CA CYS A 59 5.01 -6.46 -2.75
C CYS A 59 4.15 -7.47 -3.54
N LEU A 60 2.93 -7.11 -3.92
CA LEU A 60 1.98 -8.03 -4.56
C LEU A 60 2.17 -8.10 -6.08
N ALA A 61 2.44 -9.29 -6.58
CA ALA A 61 2.22 -9.63 -7.98
C ALA A 61 1.44 -10.95 -8.08
N SER A 62 0.17 -10.88 -8.46
CA SER A 62 -0.53 -11.94 -9.22
C SER A 62 -1.80 -11.39 -9.90
N MET A 63 -1.69 -11.09 -11.20
CA MET A 63 -2.82 -10.81 -12.11
C MET A 63 -3.83 -11.99 -12.06
N LYS A 64 -5.14 -11.91 -12.26
CA LYS A 64 -6.10 -10.90 -12.72
C LYS A 64 -7.36 -11.16 -11.87
N GLY A 65 -7.75 -10.23 -11.00
CA GLY A 65 -8.83 -10.43 -10.00
C GLY A 65 -8.44 -10.12 -8.56
N TYR A 66 -7.56 -9.15 -8.33
CA TYR A 66 -7.14 -8.75 -6.98
C TYR A 66 -8.35 -8.36 -6.12
N VAL A 67 -8.55 -9.10 -5.03
CA VAL A 67 -9.44 -8.75 -3.92
C VAL A 67 -8.55 -8.70 -2.68
N TYR A 68 -8.57 -7.55 -2.00
CA TYR A 68 -7.84 -7.33 -0.76
C TYR A 68 -8.84 -7.25 0.39
N PHE A 69 -8.56 -7.99 1.48
CA PHE A 69 -9.25 -7.91 2.75
C PHE A 69 -8.31 -7.34 3.81
#